data_AF-A0A4Q5QS52-F1
#
_entry.id   AF-A0A4Q5QS52-F1
#
_cell.length_a   1.000
_cell.length_b   1.000
_cell.length_c   1.000
_cell.angle_alpha   90.00
_cell.angle_beta   90.00
_cell.angle_gamma   90.00
#
_symmetry.space_group_name_H-M   'P 1'
#
loop_
_entity.id
_entity.type
_entity.pdbx_description
1 polymer ?
#
loop_
_entity_poly.entity_id
_entity_poly.type
_entity_poly.pdbx_seq_one_letter_code
_entity_poly.pdbx_strand_id
1 'polypeptide(L)'
;PNLEVFQLAHALAEKLAAFSEEAREQAIIQTKYETYLQKEQQQAQRMRELEDFQIRGRLNYGAMPALSHEAREKLLKIQPETLGQASRISGVSPADVSVLMVYLNR
;
A
#
# COMPACT_ATOMS: atom_id res chain seq x y z
N PRO A 1 -10.35 5.30 -39.52
CA PRO A 1 -11.05 4.27 -40.32
C PRO A 1 -12.28 3.78 -39.57
N ASN A 2 -13.46 3.87 -40.20
CA ASN A 2 -14.80 3.68 -39.64
C ASN A 2 -15.05 2.24 -39.14
N LEU A 3 -14.43 1.85 -38.03
CA LEU A 3 -14.71 0.60 -37.34
C LEU A 3 -15.88 0.81 -36.40
N GLU A 4 -17.02 0.20 -36.71
CA GLU A 4 -18.12 0.14 -35.77
C GLU A 4 -17.78 -0.82 -34.62
N VAL A 5 -18.25 -0.51 -33.41
CA VAL A 5 -17.98 -1.29 -32.19
C VAL A 5 -18.33 -2.77 -32.36
N PHE A 6 -19.35 -3.09 -33.16
CA PHE A 6 -19.75 -4.45 -33.46
C PHE A 6 -18.70 -5.23 -34.28
N GLN A 7 -18.05 -4.58 -35.24
CA GLN A 7 -16.99 -5.20 -36.05
C GLN A 7 -15.75 -5.49 -35.21
N LEU A 8 -15.46 -4.61 -34.23
CA LEU A 8 -14.40 -4.82 -33.24
C LEU A 8 -14.70 -6.01 -32.33
N ALA A 9 -15.95 -6.15 -31.86
CA ALA A 9 -16.34 -7.26 -31.00
C ALA A 9 -16.16 -8.62 -31.68
N HIS A 10 -16.54 -8.74 -32.96
CA HIS A 10 -16.40 -9.99 -33.69
C HIS A 10 -14.93 -10.37 -33.95
N ALA A 11 -14.13 -9.42 -34.46
CA ALA A 11 -12.70 -9.64 -34.70
C ALA A 11 -11.93 -9.96 -33.41
N LEU A 12 -12.34 -9.38 -32.27
CA LEU A 12 -11.75 -9.68 -30.98
C LEU A 12 -12.14 -11.08 -30.48
N ALA A 13 -13.40 -11.49 -30.65
CA ALA A 13 -13.85 -12.83 -30.26
C ALA A 13 -13.09 -13.94 -31.00
N GLU A 14 -12.89 -13.80 -32.32
CA GLU A 14 -12.09 -14.76 -33.10
C GLU A 14 -10.65 -14.85 -32.59
N LYS A 15 -10.02 -13.72 -32.28
CA LYS A 15 -8.65 -13.70 -31.75
C LYS A 15 -8.56 -14.29 -30.34
N LEU A 16 -9.57 -14.07 -29.49
CA LEU A 16 -9.61 -14.60 -28.13
C LEU A 16 -9.92 -16.10 -28.08
N ALA A 17 -10.53 -16.66 -29.12
CA ALA A 17 -10.80 -18.10 -29.24
C ALA A 17 -9.51 -18.95 -29.27
N ALA A 18 -8.38 -18.36 -29.67
CA ALA A 18 -7.08 -19.04 -29.71
C ALA A 18 -6.45 -19.31 -28.32
N PHE A 19 -6.95 -18.67 -27.25
CA PHE A 19 -6.45 -18.86 -25.88
C PHE A 19 -7.25 -19.93 -25.12
N SER A 20 -6.70 -20.46 -24.03
CA SER A 20 -7.46 -21.36 -23.15
C SER A 20 -8.58 -20.61 -22.43
N GLU A 21 -9.56 -21.35 -21.92
CA GLU A 21 -10.63 -20.79 -21.09
C GLU A 21 -10.07 -20.11 -19.84
N GLU A 22 -9.12 -20.76 -19.17
CA GLU A 22 -8.40 -20.22 -18.00
C GLU A 22 -7.69 -18.90 -18.33
N ALA A 23 -7.01 -18.81 -19.47
CA ALA A 23 -6.32 -17.60 -19.90
C ALA A 23 -7.31 -16.45 -20.16
N ARG A 24 -8.45 -16.73 -20.79
CA ARG A 24 -9.51 -15.73 -20.99
C ARG A 24 -10.12 -15.28 -19.67
N GLU A 25 -10.35 -16.20 -18.74
CA GLU A 25 -10.87 -15.88 -17.40
C GLU A 25 -9.88 -15.00 -16.63
N GLN A 26 -8.59 -15.34 -16.63
CA GLN A 26 -7.55 -14.53 -16.00
C GLN A 26 -7.47 -13.14 -16.62
N ALA A 27 -7.56 -13.01 -17.94
CA ALA A 27 -7.58 -11.70 -18.60
C ALA A 27 -8.78 -10.86 -18.16
N ILE A 28 -9.96 -11.46 -18.00
CA ILE A 28 -11.16 -10.79 -17.49
C ILE A 28 -10.94 -10.33 -16.04
N ILE A 29 -10.42 -11.20 -15.18
CA ILE A 29 -10.14 -10.87 -13.77
C ILE A 29 -9.14 -9.72 -13.71
N GLN A 30 -8.00 -9.84 -14.39
CA GLN A 30 -6.96 -8.81 -14.39
C GLN A 30 -7.50 -7.47 -14.89
N THR A 31 -8.25 -7.47 -15.99
CA THR A 31 -8.82 -6.22 -16.55
C THR A 31 -9.84 -5.60 -15.61
N LYS A 32 -10.75 -6.40 -15.03
CA LYS A 32 -11.79 -5.91 -14.11
C LYS A 32 -11.19 -5.36 -12.81
N TYR A 33 -10.14 -5.99 -12.32
CA TYR A 33 -9.56 -5.68 -11.01
C TYR A 33 -8.24 -4.92 -11.07
N GLU A 34 -7.76 -4.52 -12.25
CA GLU A 34 -6.45 -3.87 -12.45
C GLU A 34 -6.21 -2.75 -11.45
N THR A 35 -7.15 -1.80 -11.36
CA THR A 35 -7.04 -0.65 -10.45
C THR A 35 -6.92 -1.07 -8.98
N TYR A 36 -7.64 -2.11 -8.57
CA TYR A 36 -7.64 -2.58 -7.19
C TYR A 36 -6.34 -3.34 -6.87
N LEU A 37 -5.91 -4.21 -7.79
CA LEU A 37 -4.64 -4.93 -7.67
C LEU A 37 -3.46 -3.97 -7.59
N GLN A 38 -3.46 -2.92 -8.42
CA GLN A 38 -2.44 -1.86 -8.35
C GLN A 38 -2.45 -1.15 -6.99
N LYS A 39 -3.63 -0.80 -6.45
CA LYS A 39 -3.75 -0.17 -5.12
C LYS A 39 -3.29 -1.08 -3.99
N GLU A 40 -3.65 -2.35 -4.02
CA GLU A 40 -3.20 -3.37 -3.07
C GLU A 40 -1.69 -3.53 -3.12
N GLN A 41 -1.12 -3.65 -4.33
CA GLN A 41 0.32 -3.78 -4.51
C GLN A 41 1.09 -2.56 -3.97
N GLN A 42 0.59 -1.35 -4.22
CA GLN A 42 1.18 -0.12 -3.67
C GLN A 42 1.09 -0.05 -2.14
N GLN A 43 0.00 -0.54 -1.54
CA GLN A 43 -0.14 -0.60 -0.08
C GLN A 43 0.82 -1.63 0.51
N ALA A 44 0.89 -2.82 -0.07
CA ALA A 44 1.83 -3.87 0.36
C ALA A 44 3.29 -3.40 0.25
N GLN A 45 3.62 -2.66 -0.81
CA GLN A 45 4.95 -2.09 -0.98
C GLN A 45 5.28 -1.06 0.10
N ARG A 46 4.38 -0.11 0.37
CA ARG A 46 4.55 0.85 1.46
C ARG A 46 4.69 0.17 2.81
N MET A 47 3.91 -0.88 3.08
CA MET A 47 4.02 -1.65 4.33
C MET A 47 5.41 -2.27 4.49
N ARG A 48 5.95 -2.88 3.42
CA ARG A 48 7.31 -3.44 3.42
C ARG A 48 8.37 -2.39 3.69
N GLU A 49 8.27 -1.24 3.03
CA GLU A 49 9.20 -0.12 3.24
C GLU A 49 9.21 0.36 4.70
N LEU A 50 8.06 0.36 5.38
CA LEU A 50 7.99 0.72 6.80
C LEU A 50 8.59 -0.34 7.73
N GLU A 51 8.46 -1.63 7.41
CA GLU A 51 9.13 -2.70 8.18
C GLU A 51 10.64 -2.60 8.12
N ASP A 52 11.18 -2.30 6.94
CA ASP A 52 12.62 -2.17 6.74
C ASP A 52 13.18 -0.89 7.38
N PHE A 53 12.32 0.08 7.68
CA PHE A 53 12.71 1.35 8.28
C PHE A 53 12.92 1.22 9.80
N GLN A 54 14.18 0.99 10.17
CA GLN A 54 14.62 0.82 11.56
C GLN A 54 14.63 2.14 12.35
N ILE A 55 14.07 2.11 13.55
CA ILE A 55 14.19 3.17 14.55
C ILE A 55 15.46 2.91 15.36
N ARG A 56 16.54 3.61 15.03
CA ARG A 56 17.83 3.42 15.70
C ARG A 56 17.84 4.08 17.08
N GLY A 57 18.11 3.29 18.12
CA GLY A 57 18.22 3.77 19.50
C GLY A 57 16.86 4.08 20.15
N ARG A 58 16.89 4.72 21.32
CA ARG A 58 15.67 5.13 22.03
C ARG A 58 15.34 6.57 21.69
N LEU A 59 14.25 6.78 20.96
CA LEU A 59 13.72 8.10 20.69
C LEU A 59 12.99 8.68 21.91
N ASN A 60 13.19 9.97 22.17
CA ASN A 60 12.36 10.69 23.13
C ASN A 60 11.07 11.20 22.45
N TYR A 61 10.09 10.32 22.29
CA TYR A 61 8.80 10.69 21.69
C TYR A 61 8.06 11.80 22.48
N GLY A 62 8.35 11.96 23.77
CA GLY A 62 7.81 13.04 24.60
C GLY A 62 8.21 14.43 24.13
N ALA A 63 9.38 14.55 23.48
CA ALA A 63 9.88 15.80 22.90
C ALA A 63 9.35 16.09 21.50
N MET A 64 8.44 15.27 20.96
CA MET A 64 7.87 15.42 19.61
C MET A 64 6.46 16.02 19.69
N PRO A 65 6.30 17.36 19.66
CA PRO A 65 5.00 18.01 19.81
C PRO A 65 4.03 17.68 18.66
N ALA A 66 4.55 17.37 17.47
CA ALA A 66 3.77 17.03 16.29
C ALA A 66 3.07 15.66 16.35
N LEU A 67 3.48 14.78 17.28
CA LEU A 67 2.75 13.54 17.56
C LEU A 67 1.49 13.84 18.36
N SER A 68 0.45 13.03 18.18
CA SER A 68 -0.71 13.05 19.06
C SER A 68 -0.32 12.64 20.49
N HIS A 69 -1.12 13.05 21.49
CA HIS A 69 -0.86 12.66 22.89
C HIS A 69 -0.92 11.13 23.07
N GLU A 70 -1.93 10.50 22.46
CA GLU A 70 -2.10 9.04 22.49
C GLU A 70 -0.93 8.32 21.82
N ALA A 71 -0.49 8.78 20.65
CA ALA A 71 0.67 8.18 19.98
C ALA A 71 1.94 8.29 20.84
N ARG A 72 2.21 9.47 21.44
CA ARG A 72 3.38 9.64 22.33
C ARG A 72 3.36 8.65 23.50
N GLU A 73 2.22 8.54 24.18
CA GLU A 73 2.07 7.63 25.32
C GLU A 73 2.35 6.18 24.91
N LYS A 74 1.74 5.74 23.80
CA LYS A 74 1.87 4.36 23.33
C LYS A 74 3.26 4.05 22.78
N LEU A 75 3.87 4.97 22.04
CA LEU A 75 5.23 4.84 21.51
C LEU A 75 6.28 4.79 22.63
N LEU A 76 6.14 5.62 23.68
CA LEU A 76 7.02 5.57 24.85
C LEU A 76 6.93 4.24 25.60
N LYS A 77 5.71 3.68 25.70
CA LYS A 77 5.46 2.41 26.37
C LYS A 77 5.95 1.20 25.57
N ILE A 78 5.67 1.18 24.27
CA ILE A 78 5.93 0.01 23.40
C ILE A 78 7.36 0.01 22.86
N GLN A 79 7.94 1.19 22.62
CA GLN A 79 9.28 1.36 22.04
C GLN A 79 9.50 0.50 20.78
N PRO A 80 8.75 0.78 19.68
CA PRO A 80 8.88 -0.02 18.47
C PRO A 80 10.28 0.09 17.87
N GLU A 81 10.77 -1.03 17.31
CA GLU A 81 12.07 -1.14 16.63
C GLU A 81 12.00 -0.65 15.18
N THR A 82 10.80 -0.65 14.58
CA THR A 82 10.58 -0.23 13.19
C THR A 82 9.38 0.71 13.07
N LEU A 83 9.35 1.51 12.00
CA LEU A 83 8.16 2.32 11.69
C LEU A 83 6.95 1.45 11.34
N GLY A 84 7.17 0.29 10.74
CA GLY A 84 6.13 -0.70 10.46
C GLY A 84 5.47 -1.18 11.75
N GLN A 85 6.26 -1.53 12.77
CA GLN A 85 5.74 -1.87 14.09
C GLN A 85 4.99 -0.70 14.71
N ALA A 86 5.55 0.52 14.65
CA ALA A 86 4.88 1.72 15.15
C ALA A 86 3.49 1.94 14.52
N SER A 87 3.36 1.72 13.21
CA SER A 87 2.12 1.90 12.47
C SER A 87 1.00 0.93 12.84
N ARG A 88 1.34 -0.25 13.39
CA ARG A 88 0.36 -1.24 13.87
C ARG A 88 -0.13 -0.98 15.29
N ILE A 89 0.50 -0.06 16.02
CA ILE A 89 0.09 0.26 17.38
C ILE A 89 -1.26 0.98 17.30
N SER A 90 -2.30 0.35 17.86
CA SER A 90 -3.62 0.99 18.00
C SER A 90 -3.45 2.36 18.66
N GLY A 91 -4.00 3.43 18.09
CA GLY A 91 -3.83 4.81 18.60
C GLY A 91 -2.63 5.57 18.04
N VAL A 92 -1.81 4.93 17.20
CA VAL A 92 -0.84 5.62 16.34
C VAL A 92 -1.47 5.79 14.96
N SER A 93 -1.67 7.03 14.53
CA SER A 93 -2.32 7.34 13.26
C SER A 93 -1.31 7.36 12.09
N PRO A 94 -1.76 7.27 10.83
CA PRO A 94 -0.88 7.48 9.67
C PRO A 94 -0.15 8.83 9.67
N ALA A 95 -0.74 9.87 10.26
CA ALA A 95 -0.11 11.17 10.41
C ALA A 95 1.06 11.11 11.41
N ASP A 96 0.91 10.40 12.53
CA ASP A 96 1.97 10.18 13.51
C ASP A 96 3.15 9.42 12.90
N VAL A 97 2.88 8.38 12.10
CA VAL A 97 3.93 7.62 11.38
C VAL A 97 4.66 8.53 10.39
N SER A 98 3.95 9.44 9.71
CA SER A 98 4.57 10.43 8.82
C SER A 98 5.48 11.41 9.57
N VAL A 99 5.08 11.85 10.77
CA VAL A 99 5.93 12.66 11.65
C VAL A 99 7.21 11.91 12.02
N LEU A 100 7.10 10.63 12.39
CA LEU A 100 8.25 9.80 12.71
C LEU A 100 9.18 9.61 11.50
N MET A 101 8.64 9.38 10.30
CA MET A 101 9.44 9.30 9.06
C MET A 101 10.25 10.57 8.81
N VAL A 102 9.64 11.75 8.96
CA VAL A 102 10.33 13.03 8.78
C VAL A 102 11.39 13.23 9.86
N TYR A 103 11.13 12.81 11.09
CA TYR A 103 12.09 12.90 12.19
C TYR A 103 13.31 11.99 11.98
N LEU A 104 13.10 10.77 11.49
CA LEU A 104 14.17 9.79 11.30
C LEU A 104 14.99 9.97 10.01
N ASN A 105 14.43 10.66 9.01
CA ASN A 105 15.16 11.05 7.79
C ASN A 105 15.92 12.38 7.94
N ARG A 106 16.02 12.92 9.16
CA ARG A 106 16.83 14.09 9.52
C ARG A 106 17.94 13.67 10.47
#